data_AF-A0A485BR01-F1
#
_entry.id   AF-A0A485BR01-F1
#
_cell.length_a   1.000
_cell.length_b   1.000
_cell.length_c   1.000
_cell.angle_alpha   90.00
_cell.angle_beta   90.00
_cell.angle_gamma   90.00
#
_symmetry.space_group_name_H-M   'P 1'
#
loop_
_entity.id
_entity.type
_entity.pdbx_description
1 polymer ?
#
loop_
_entity_poly.entity_id
_entity_poly.type
_entity_poly.pdbx_seq_one_letter_code
_entity_poly.pdbx_strand_id
1 'polypeptide(L)'
;MITGLVRLGILKGDVDELMANNAHRPYFMHGLSHWLGLDVHDVGHYDVDRSRLLEPGMVLTVEPGLYIAVDAECAATVSRHWRAY
;
A
#
# COMPACT_ATOMS: atom_id res chain seq x y z
N MET A 1 3.20 5.87 5.20
CA MET A 1 3.95 4.64 4.85
C MET A 1 5.42 4.91 4.56
N ILE A 2 5.78 5.74 3.56
CA ILE A 2 7.18 5.97 3.13
C ILE A 2 8.11 6.38 4.28
N THR A 3 7.69 7.33 5.14
CA THR A 3 8.47 7.71 6.33
C THR A 3 8.85 6.52 7.20
N GLY A 4 7.95 5.53 7.36
CA GLY A 4 8.23 4.30 8.10
C GLY A 4 9.26 3.42 7.40
N LEU A 5 9.14 3.26 6.08
CA LEU A 5 10.10 2.49 5.27
C LEU A 5 11.50 3.10 5.29
N VAL A 6 11.61 4.43 5.28
CA VAL A 6 12.89 5.14 5.44
C VAL A 6 13.47 4.95 6.84
N ARG A 7 12.64 5.12 7.89
CA ARG A 7 13.07 4.91 9.28
C ARG A 7 13.57 3.49 9.56
N LEU A 8 12.98 2.49 8.89
CA LEU A 8 13.38 1.09 8.99
C LEU A 8 14.57 0.73 8.07
N GLY A 9 15.05 1.67 7.26
CA GLY A 9 16.14 1.47 6.31
C GLY A 9 15.78 0.60 5.11
N ILE A 10 14.49 0.35 4.86
CA ILE A 10 14.02 -0.39 3.67
C ILE A 10 14.20 0.48 2.44
N LEU A 11 13.75 1.74 2.51
CA LEU A 11 14.01 2.78 1.52
C LEU A 11 15.12 3.73 2.02
N LYS A 12 15.83 4.36 1.08
CA LYS A 12 16.80 5.44 1.34
C LYS A 12 16.54 6.59 0.38
N GLY A 13 16.62 7.81 0.88
CA GLY A 13 16.38 9.04 0.11
C GLY A 13 15.53 10.04 0.87
N ASP A 14 15.23 11.15 0.21
CA ASP A 14 14.30 12.16 0.71
C ASP A 14 12.84 11.65 0.65
N VAL A 15 12.03 11.98 1.66
CA VAL A 15 10.67 11.45 1.79
C VAL A 15 9.75 11.99 0.69
N ASP A 16 9.86 13.26 0.33
CA ASP A 16 8.99 13.90 -0.65
C ASP A 16 9.32 13.41 -2.06
N GLU A 17 10.60 13.24 -2.37
CA GLU A 17 11.05 12.63 -3.62
C GLU A 17 10.56 11.17 -3.76
N LEU A 18 10.69 10.37 -2.70
CA LEU A 18 10.21 8.99 -2.69
C LEU A 18 8.69 8.91 -2.84
N MET A 19 7.95 9.86 -2.26
CA MET A 19 6.50 9.97 -2.41
C MET A 19 6.11 10.32 -3.85
N ALA A 20 6.74 11.33 -4.45
CA ALA A 20 6.49 11.74 -5.84
C ALA A 20 6.76 10.59 -6.82
N ASN A 21 7.80 9.79 -6.57
CA ASN A 21 8.17 8.65 -7.41
C ASN A 21 7.39 7.36 -7.10
N ASN A 22 6.41 7.39 -6.19
CA ASN A 22 5.66 6.20 -5.77
C ASN A 22 6.56 5.03 -5.31
N ALA A 23 7.67 5.33 -4.63
CA ALA A 23 8.70 4.35 -4.26
C ALA A 23 8.23 3.22 -3.32
N HIS A 24 7.01 3.32 -2.79
CA HIS A 24 6.41 2.30 -1.95
C HIS A 24 5.81 1.12 -2.74
N ARG A 25 5.56 1.26 -4.04
CA ARG A 25 4.81 0.27 -4.84
C ARG A 25 5.38 -1.16 -4.81
N PRO A 26 6.70 -1.39 -4.76
CA PRO A 26 7.23 -2.75 -4.61
C PRO A 26 6.78 -3.45 -3.33
N TYR A 27 6.47 -2.69 -2.28
CA TYR A 27 6.11 -3.21 -0.96
C TYR A 27 4.60 -3.11 -0.66
N PHE A 28 3.87 -2.29 -1.41
CA PHE A 28 2.42 -2.14 -1.35
C PHE A 28 1.89 -1.89 -2.77
N MET A 29 1.51 -2.96 -3.44
CA MET A 29 1.24 -2.98 -4.89
C MET A 29 -0.25 -2.91 -5.24
N HIS A 30 -1.14 -3.12 -4.27
CA HIS A 30 -2.59 -3.13 -4.47
C HIS A 30 -3.25 -1.85 -3.95
N GLY A 31 -4.54 -1.68 -4.24
CA GLY A 31 -5.33 -0.58 -3.70
C GLY A 31 -5.58 -0.74 -2.20
N LEU A 32 -5.84 0.37 -1.50
CA LEU A 32 -6.13 0.35 -0.06
C LEU A 32 -7.51 -0.20 0.29
N SER A 33 -8.45 -0.17 -0.66
CA SER A 33 -9.87 -0.39 -0.41
C SER A 33 -10.60 -0.85 -1.66
N HIS A 34 -11.69 -1.57 -1.43
CA HIS A 34 -12.78 -1.79 -2.39
C HIS A 34 -14.14 -1.73 -1.68
N TRP A 35 -15.21 -1.48 -2.43
CA TRP A 35 -16.60 -1.63 -1.97
C TRP A 35 -16.84 -3.07 -1.52
N LEU A 36 -17.61 -3.19 -0.45
CA LEU A 36 -17.98 -4.48 0.12
C LEU A 36 -19.49 -4.52 0.32
N GLY A 37 -20.12 -5.60 -0.15
CA GLY A 37 -21.56 -5.78 -0.04
C GLY A 37 -21.96 -7.22 -0.33
N LEU A 38 -22.82 -7.43 -1.33
CA LEU A 38 -23.23 -8.78 -1.72
C LEU A 38 -22.06 -9.56 -2.33
N ASP A 39 -21.23 -8.88 -3.12
CA ASP A 39 -19.96 -9.39 -3.59
C ASP A 39 -18.81 -8.89 -2.71
N VAL A 40 -17.73 -9.68 -2.61
CA VAL A 40 -16.53 -9.27 -1.86
C VAL A 40 -15.94 -8.00 -2.47
N HIS A 41 -15.74 -7.98 -3.79
CA HIS A 41 -15.44 -6.76 -4.55
C HIS A 41 -16.73 -6.24 -5.16
N ASP A 42 -17.48 -5.47 -4.37
CA ASP A 42 -18.83 -5.07 -4.75
C ASP A 42 -18.84 -4.06 -5.90
N VAL A 43 -19.98 -4.02 -6.59
CA VAL A 43 -20.23 -3.09 -7.69
C VAL A 43 -20.35 -1.65 -7.18
N GLY A 44 -20.11 -0.69 -8.07
CA GLY A 44 -20.25 0.73 -7.75
C GLY A 44 -19.23 1.59 -8.50
N HIS A 45 -19.62 2.79 -8.92
CA HIS A 45 -18.71 3.69 -9.60
C HIS A 45 -17.67 4.25 -8.61
N TYR A 46 -16.41 4.30 -9.03
CA TYR A 46 -15.29 4.82 -8.25
C TYR A 46 -14.80 6.20 -8.74
N ASP A 47 -15.29 6.71 -9.88
CA ASP A 47 -14.70 7.82 -10.64
C ASP A 47 -13.26 7.57 -11.10
N VAL A 48 -12.69 8.55 -11.82
CA VAL A 48 -11.28 8.51 -12.27
C VAL A 48 -10.37 8.48 -11.05
N ASP A 49 -9.37 7.60 -11.05
CA ASP A 49 -8.41 7.40 -9.96
C ASP A 49 -9.05 7.16 -8.58
N ARG A 50 -10.24 6.57 -8.54
CA ARG A 50 -10.98 6.27 -7.30
C ARG A 50 -11.29 7.52 -6.47
N SER A 51 -11.58 8.63 -7.14
CA SER A 51 -11.79 9.96 -6.53
C SER A 51 -13.20 10.23 -5.99
N ARG A 52 -14.12 9.26 -6.11
CA ARG A 52 -15.48 9.41 -5.59
C ARG A 52 -15.49 9.75 -4.10
N LEU A 53 -16.23 10.79 -3.73
CA LEU A 53 -16.44 11.18 -2.33
C LEU A 53 -17.25 10.12 -1.58
N LEU A 54 -16.82 9.80 -0.36
CA LEU A 54 -17.52 8.87 0.52
C LEU A 54 -18.78 9.51 1.09
N GLU A 55 -19.89 8.79 1.05
CA GLU A 55 -21.18 9.21 1.58
C GLU A 55 -21.71 8.21 2.61
N PRO A 56 -22.54 8.66 3.58
CA PRO A 56 -23.19 7.74 4.52
C PRO A 56 -23.94 6.61 3.81
N GLY A 57 -23.75 5.37 4.30
CA GLY A 57 -24.34 4.17 3.72
C GLY A 57 -23.42 3.39 2.77
N MET A 58 -22.31 3.98 2.33
CA MET A 58 -21.26 3.24 1.63
C MET A 58 -20.49 2.32 2.58
N VAL A 59 -20.11 1.15 2.09
CA VAL A 59 -19.33 0.16 2.84
C VAL A 59 -18.10 -0.23 2.00
N LEU A 60 -16.92 -0.16 2.60
CA LEU A 60 -15.64 -0.46 1.94
C LEU A 60 -14.65 -1.12 2.92
N THR A 61 -13.67 -1.83 2.39
CA THR A 61 -12.54 -2.39 3.15
C THR A 61 -11.46 -1.34 3.40
N VAL A 62 -10.69 -1.49 4.48
CA VAL A 62 -9.45 -0.73 4.70
C VAL A 62 -8.33 -1.73 4.96
N GLU A 63 -7.52 -1.98 3.94
CA GLU A 63 -6.58 -3.11 3.87
C GLU A 63 -5.15 -2.66 3.57
N PRO A 64 -4.49 -1.92 4.47
CA PRO A 64 -3.06 -1.65 4.30
C PRO A 64 -2.26 -2.95 4.42
N GLY A 65 -1.27 -3.13 3.54
CA GLY A 65 -0.37 -4.28 3.53
C GLY A 65 1.08 -3.84 3.33
N LEU A 66 2.03 -4.63 3.85
CA LEU A 66 3.43 -4.48 3.52
C LEU A 66 4.03 -5.85 3.23
N TYR A 67 4.55 -6.01 2.02
CA TYR A 67 5.10 -7.27 1.52
C TYR A 67 6.56 -7.05 1.17
N ILE A 68 7.46 -7.80 1.81
CA ILE A 68 8.89 -7.72 1.53
C ILE A 68 9.30 -9.06 0.90
N ALA A 69 9.55 -9.03 -0.40
CA ALA A 69 10.01 -10.19 -1.14
C ALA A 69 11.36 -10.67 -0.58
N VAL A 70 11.62 -11.98 -0.70
CA VAL A 70 12.84 -12.61 -0.16
C VAL A 70 14.11 -12.02 -0.76
N ASP A 71 14.02 -11.64 -2.04
CA ASP A 71 15.05 -11.05 -2.88
C ASP A 71 14.94 -9.53 -3.01
N ALA A 72 14.05 -8.89 -2.24
CA ALA A 72 13.91 -7.44 -2.28
C ALA A 72 15.25 -6.76 -1.98
N GLU A 73 15.65 -5.85 -2.87
CA GLU A 73 16.78 -4.96 -2.65
C GLU A 73 16.40 -3.93 -1.58
N CYS A 74 16.58 -4.32 -0.32
CA CYS A 74 16.41 -3.45 0.82
C CYS A 74 17.75 -2.86 1.24
N ALA A 75 17.73 -1.60 1.62
CA ALA A 75 18.94 -0.89 1.97
C ALA A 75 19.45 -1.24 3.40
N ALA A 76 18.64 -1.97 4.16
CA ALA A 76 18.95 -2.61 5.43
C ALA A 76 18.59 -4.11 5.34
N THR A 77 19.32 -4.95 6.07
CA THR A 77 19.01 -6.39 6.16
C THR A 77 17.71 -6.58 6.94
N VAL A 78 16.60 -6.78 6.24
CA VAL A 78 15.34 -7.19 6.85
C VAL A 78 15.51 -8.61 7.39
N SER A 79 15.31 -8.80 8.71
CA SER A 79 15.49 -10.09 9.37
C SER A 79 14.63 -11.16 8.68
N ARG A 80 15.13 -12.40 8.61
CA ARG A 80 14.40 -13.53 7.99
C ARG A 80 12.97 -13.73 8.51
N HIS A 81 12.69 -13.36 9.76
CA HIS A 81 11.35 -13.46 10.35
C HIS A 81 10.29 -12.58 9.66
N TRP A 82 10.71 -11.49 8.99
CA TRP A 82 9.82 -10.54 8.33
C TRP A 82 9.78 -10.72 6.80
N ARG A 83 10.42 -11.76 6.26
CA ARG A 83 10.36 -12.07 4.83
C ARG A 83 9.14 -12.94 4.57
N ALA A 84 8.39 -12.63 3.51
CA ALA A 84 7.38 -13.54 3.02
C ALA A 84 8.04 -14.90 2.67
N TYR A 85 7.33 -16.00 2.91
CA TYR A 85 7.81 -17.39 2.82
C TYR A 85 8.70 -17.68 1.60
#